data_AF-A0A5J4PDJ9-F1
#
_entry.id   AF-A0A5J4PDJ9-F1
#
_cell.length_a   1.000
_cell.length_b   1.000
_cell.length_c   1.000
_cell.angle_alpha   90.00
_cell.angle_beta   90.00
_cell.angle_gamma   90.00
#
_symmetry.space_group_name_H-M   'P 1'
#
loop_
_entity.id
_entity.type
_entity.pdbx_description
1 polymer ?
#
loop_
_entity_poly.entity_id
_entity_poly.type
_entity_poly.pdbx_seq_one_letter_code
_entity_poly.pdbx_strand_id
1 'polypeptide(L)' 'CLHNGLPLDMNVYDGVDWSCLGELTEISVKHNSASVAIPDFTRGSWNKVQGFKHAFAK' A
#
# COMPACT_ATOMS: atom_id res chain seq x y z
N CYS A 1 15.60 -11.16 -1.92
CA CYS A 1 14.61 -11.20 -3.02
C CYS A 1 15.26 -11.17 -4.39
N LEU A 2 16.01 -10.12 -4.76
CA LEU A 2 16.58 -9.95 -6.10
C LEU A 2 17.48 -11.10 -6.58
N HIS A 3 18.41 -11.59 -5.76
CA HIS A 3 19.27 -12.71 -6.15
C HIS A 3 18.55 -14.05 -6.36
N ASN A 4 17.42 -14.25 -5.66
CA ASN A 4 16.72 -15.54 -5.59
C ASN A 4 15.36 -15.52 -6.29
N GLY A 5 14.99 -14.43 -6.97
CA GLY A 5 13.68 -14.28 -7.62
C GLY A 5 12.48 -14.32 -6.67
N LEU A 6 12.68 -14.04 -5.38
CA LEU A 6 11.60 -14.03 -4.39
C LEU A 6 10.80 -12.73 -4.50
N PRO A 7 9.48 -12.73 -4.19
CA PRO A 7 8.72 -11.51 -4.04
C PRO A 7 9.37 -10.59 -2.99
N LEU A 8 9.27 -9.28 -3.20
CA LEU A 8 9.71 -8.30 -2.22
C LEU A 8 8.80 -8.35 -0.99
N ASP A 9 9.33 -8.00 0.17
CA ASP A 9 8.54 -7.88 1.40
C ASP A 9 7.48 -6.77 1.30
N MET A 10 7.75 -5.77 0.45
CA MET A 10 6.82 -4.70 0.09
C MET A 10 6.69 -4.65 -1.44
N ASN A 11 5.45 -4.68 -1.92
CA ASN A 11 5.12 -4.57 -3.33
C ASN A 11 4.89 -3.09 -3.73
N VAL A 12 4.65 -2.86 -5.02
CA VAL A 12 4.45 -1.51 -5.56
C VAL A 12 3.22 -0.80 -4.99
N TYR A 13 2.15 -1.54 -4.72
CA TYR A 13 0.90 -1.00 -4.21
C TYR A 13 1.03 -0.55 -2.76
N ASP A 14 1.81 -1.27 -1.94
CA ASP A 14 2.13 -0.85 -0.57
C ASP A 14 2.84 0.52 -0.57
N GLY A 15 3.79 0.71 -1.50
CA GLY A 15 4.48 1.98 -1.66
C GLY A 15 3.57 3.11 -2.16
N VAL A 16 2.63 2.80 -3.05
CA VAL A 16 1.65 3.78 -3.56
C VAL A 16 0.70 4.23 -2.44
N ASP A 17 0.21 3.31 -1.62
CA ASP A 17 -0.65 3.62 -0.47
C ASP A 17 0.00 4.58 0.51
N TRP A 18 1.32 4.47 0.74
CA TRP A 18 2.05 5.40 1.60
C TRP A 18 2.31 6.74 0.92
N SER A 19 2.61 6.70 -0.38
CA SER A 19 2.93 7.91 -1.14
C SER A 19 1.72 8.82 -1.35
N CYS A 20 0.52 8.25 -1.53
CA CYS A 20 -0.68 9.04 -1.76
C CYS A 20 -1.12 9.85 -0.53
N LEU A 21 -0.65 9.51 0.67
CA LEU A 21 -1.02 10.20 1.90
C LEU A 21 -0.68 11.69 1.88
N GLY A 22 0.41 12.11 1.22
CA GLY A 22 0.79 13.52 1.15
C GLY A 22 -0.32 14.38 0.52
N GLU A 23 -0.77 14.00 -0.68
CA GLU A 23 -1.81 14.72 -1.42
C GLU A 23 -3.19 14.60 -0.74
N LEU A 24 -3.56 13.39 -0.30
CA LEU A 24 -4.87 13.18 0.34
C LEU A 24 -4.99 13.94 1.68
N THR A 25 -3.90 14.04 2.43
CA THR A 25 -3.87 14.83 3.68
C THR A 25 -3.99 16.31 3.38
N GLU A 26 -3.32 16.81 2.34
CA GLU A 26 -3.48 18.21 1.91
C GLU A 26 -4.94 18.51 1.53
N ILE A 27 -5.59 17.63 0.78
CA ILE A 27 -7.02 17.75 0.44
C ILE A 27 -7.87 17.78 1.71
N SER A 28 -7.63 16.87 2.66
CA SER A 28 -8.38 16.81 3.92
C SER A 28 -8.26 18.11 4.71
N VAL A 29 -7.03 18.60 4.93
CA VAL A 29 -6.77 19.83 5.69
C VAL A 29 -7.43 21.05 5.04
N LYS A 30 -7.38 21.16 3.70
CA LYS A 30 -8.06 22.23 2.96
C LYS A 30 -9.58 22.22 3.12
N HIS A 31 -10.18 21.07 3.47
CA HIS A 31 -11.61 20.89 3.66
C HIS A 31 -11.97 20.72 5.15
N ASN A 32 -11.35 21.51 6.04
CA ASN A 32 -11.60 21.46 7.49
C ASN A 32 -11.41 20.06 8.10
N SER A 33 -10.37 19.36 7.65
CA SER A 33 -10.06 17.99 8.08
C SER A 33 -11.18 16.99 7.78
N ALA A 34 -11.94 17.23 6.70
CA ALA A 34 -12.94 16.29 6.22
C ALA A 34 -12.30 14.95 5.81
N SER A 35 -13.05 13.87 5.97
CA SER A 35 -12.61 12.54 5.54
C SER A 35 -12.46 12.47 4.01
N VAL A 36 -11.32 11.94 3.57
CA VAL A 36 -11.02 11.71 2.14
C VAL A 36 -10.81 10.21 1.94
N ALA A 37 -11.45 9.64 0.90
CA ALA A 37 -11.32 8.23 0.60
C ALA A 37 -9.94 7.91 0.01
N ILE A 38 -9.32 6.81 0.47
CA ILE A 38 -8.09 6.28 -0.09
C ILE A 38 -8.45 5.42 -1.32
N PRO A 39 -7.83 5.64 -2.49
CA PRO A 39 -8.08 4.82 -3.68
C PRO A 39 -7.63 3.37 -3.48
N ASP A 40 -8.41 2.42 -4.00
CA ASP A 40 -7.95 1.02 -4.09
C ASP A 40 -7.08 0.83 -5.34
N PHE A 41 -5.77 0.98 -5.16
CA PHE A 41 -4.79 0.80 -6.24
C PHE A 41 -4.66 -0.66 -6.71
N THR A 42 -5.13 -1.62 -5.91
CA THR A 42 -5.09 -3.06 -6.23
C THR A 42 -6.32 -3.55 -7.00
N ARG A 43 -7.35 -2.70 -7.12
CA ARG A 43 -8.64 -3.01 -7.79
C ARG A 43 -9.30 -4.27 -7.22
N GLY A 44 -9.41 -4.34 -5.90
CA GLY A 44 -9.99 -5.45 -5.14
C GLY A 44 -9.07 -6.66 -4.99
N SER A 45 -7.84 -6.59 -5.50
CA SER A 45 -6.88 -7.70 -5.39
C SER A 45 -6.28 -7.82 -3.99
N TRP A 46 -6.32 -6.76 -3.17
CA TRP A 46 -5.90 -6.78 -1.76
C TRP A 46 -6.60 -7.91 -0.98
N ASN A 47 -7.87 -8.19 -1.28
CA ASN A 47 -8.66 -9.24 -0.64
C ASN A 47 -8.33 -10.66 -1.15
N LYS A 48 -7.36 -10.79 -2.04
CA LYS A 48 -6.84 -12.06 -2.56
C LYS A 48 -5.41 -12.34 -2.10
N VAL A 49 -4.78 -11.37 -1.42
CA VAL A 49 -3.37 -11.45 -1.03
C VAL A 49 -3.20 -12.50 0.06
N GLN A 50 -2.33 -13.47 -0.19
CA GLN A 50 -1.86 -14.38 0.86
C GLN A 50 -1.12 -13.56 1.92
N GLY A 51 -1.51 -13.70 3.19
CA GLY A 51 -0.89 -12.96 4.29
C GLY A 51 0.65 -13.01 4.26
N PHE A 52 1.27 -11.94 4.76
CA PHE A 52 2.72 -11.78 4.71
C PHE A 52 3.45 -12.95 5.39
N LYS A 53 4.46 -13.49 4.70
CA LYS A 53 5.39 -14.49 5.22
C LYS A 53 6.80 -14.06 4.86
N HIS A 54 7.68 -13.98 5.86
CA HIS A 54 9.10 -13.83 5.60
C HIS A 54 9.60 -15.06 4.86
N ALA A 55 10.31 -14.86 3.75
CA ALA A 55 10.86 -15.96 2.96
C ALA A 55 11.83 -16.87 3.76
N PHE A 56 12.40 -16.37 4.87
CA PHE A 56 13.37 -17.08 5.70
C PHE A 56 12.95 -17.20 7.18
N ALA A 57 11.73 -16.83 7.55
CA ALA A 57 11.26 -17.12 8.91
C ALA A 57 10.97 -18.62 9.02
N LYS A 58 11.62 -19.27 9.99
CA LYS A 58 11.35 -20.66 10.39
C LYS A 58 9.95 -20.82 10.94
#